data_AF-A0A969JSL8-F1
#
_entry.id   AF-A0A969JSL8-F1
#
_cell.length_a   1.000
_cell.length_b   1.000
_cell.length_c   1.000
_cell.angle_alpha   90.00
_cell.angle_beta   90.00
_cell.angle_gamma   90.00
#
_symmetry.space_group_name_H-M   'P 1'
#
loop_
_entity.id
_entity.type
_entity.pdbx_description
1 polymer ?
#
loop_
_entity_poly.entity_id
_entity_poly.type
_entity_poly.pdbx_seq_one_letter_code
_entity_poly.pdbx_strand_id
1 'polypeptide(L)'
;MSVVYNIPANQVAGYRESRIILRIHNSVELQQCLPAIDQQNLAYVQWFIPSNSEDNEDNEVLQQIEAPLDLVLSNPGVDFPCLYDYAALADERPLRVSIPVVPGFGKAVKLAVSLNCAVKLEVAQPDSALMAELAEIMRFYLYQATVTQTIEFFHSLLGGFFRQEPITLWEIQEENPVYARYVTEQEEEIISSRFSGASPEFFEDRFQEELIAGQAECCQCDFLAQCQGYFKWPDRNYRCDGVKTIFQMLRDAALELKNDLVTHDAGLEP
;
A
#
# COMPACT_ATOMS: atom_id res chain seq x y z
N MET A 1 -1.03 -2.10 20.67
CA MET A 1 -0.33 -2.60 19.47
C MET A 1 1.11 -2.12 19.55
N SER A 2 2.08 -2.96 19.17
CA SER A 2 3.49 -2.56 19.08
C SER A 2 3.76 -1.83 17.77
N VAL A 3 4.64 -0.84 17.79
CA VAL A 3 5.10 -0.14 16.58
C VAL A 3 5.85 -1.13 15.67
N VAL A 4 5.64 -1.01 14.36
CA VAL A 4 6.34 -1.75 13.31
C VAL A 4 7.39 -0.84 12.67
N TYR A 5 8.62 -1.32 12.58
CA TYR A 5 9.74 -0.56 12.01
C TYR A 5 10.10 -1.10 10.63
N ASN A 6 9.98 -0.25 9.61
CA ASN A 6 10.44 -0.49 8.26
C ASN A 6 11.92 -0.09 8.12
N ILE A 7 12.81 -1.09 8.18
CA ILE A 7 14.26 -0.91 8.31
C ILE A 7 15.03 -1.48 7.11
N PRO A 8 16.22 -0.96 6.81
CA PRO A 8 17.12 -1.57 5.84
C PRO A 8 17.85 -2.81 6.39
N ALA A 9 18.33 -3.66 5.48
CA ALA A 9 18.98 -4.95 5.77
C ALA A 9 20.14 -4.86 6.78
N ASN A 10 20.95 -3.80 6.68
CA ASN A 10 22.13 -3.57 7.49
C ASN A 10 21.83 -3.21 8.96
N GLN A 11 20.58 -2.86 9.30
CA GLN A 11 20.18 -2.40 10.63
C GLN A 11 19.43 -3.45 11.46
N VAL A 12 19.17 -4.66 10.93
CA VAL A 12 18.40 -5.72 11.60
C VAL A 12 18.88 -6.01 13.03
N ALA A 13 20.19 -5.97 13.27
CA ALA A 13 20.76 -6.25 14.57
C ALA A 13 20.31 -5.26 15.67
N GLY A 14 19.99 -4.01 15.32
CA GLY A 14 19.51 -2.99 16.25
C GLY A 14 18.03 -3.13 16.64
N TYR A 15 17.26 -3.92 15.89
CA TYR A 15 15.79 -4.01 16.02
C TYR A 15 15.29 -5.43 16.35
N ARG A 16 16.15 -6.30 16.92
CA ARG A 16 15.83 -7.72 17.17
C ARG A 16 14.56 -7.97 17.99
N GLU A 17 14.29 -7.11 18.96
CA GLU A 17 13.12 -7.22 19.85
C GLU A 17 11.90 -6.45 19.34
N SER A 18 12.05 -5.72 18.23
CA SER A 18 11.00 -4.91 17.63
C SER A 18 10.33 -5.68 16.50
N ARG A 19 9.04 -5.40 16.26
CA ARG A 19 8.36 -5.90 15.06
C ARG A 19 8.88 -5.14 13.84
N ILE A 20 9.38 -5.84 12.82
CA ILE A 20 10.07 -5.21 11.68
C ILE A 20 9.45 -5.56 10.33
N ILE A 21 9.57 -4.62 9.40
CA ILE A 21 9.47 -4.83 7.94
C ILE A 21 10.87 -4.65 7.40
N LEU A 22 11.35 -5.64 6.66
CA LEU A 22 12.74 -5.68 6.21
C LEU A 22 12.86 -5.29 4.74
N ARG A 23 13.56 -4.19 4.43
CA ARG A 23 13.86 -3.78 3.05
C ARG A 23 15.14 -4.42 2.54
N ILE A 24 15.03 -5.12 1.41
CA ILE A 24 16.09 -5.85 0.74
C ILE A 24 16.12 -5.48 -0.74
N HIS A 25 17.29 -5.10 -1.24
CA HIS A 25 17.45 -4.71 -2.66
C HIS A 25 18.14 -5.77 -3.52
N ASN A 26 18.73 -6.79 -2.90
CA ASN A 26 19.42 -7.87 -3.60
C ASN A 26 19.62 -9.08 -2.69
N SER A 27 19.95 -10.21 -3.31
CA SER A 27 20.18 -11.49 -2.63
C SER A 27 21.35 -11.46 -1.66
N VAL A 28 22.38 -10.64 -1.91
CA VAL A 28 23.55 -10.50 -1.04
C VAL A 28 23.18 -9.87 0.30
N GLU A 29 22.39 -8.79 0.29
CA GLU A 29 21.85 -8.16 1.50
C GLU A 29 21.07 -9.15 2.35
N LEU A 30 20.22 -9.95 1.69
CA LEU A 30 19.41 -10.95 2.36
C LEU A 30 20.25 -12.03 3.04
N GLN A 31 21.23 -12.60 2.33
CA GLN A 31 22.11 -13.62 2.88
C GLN A 31 22.92 -13.11 4.09
N GLN A 32 23.33 -11.83 4.06
CA GLN A 32 24.07 -11.22 5.17
C GLN A 32 23.21 -10.99 6.41
N CYS A 33 21.94 -10.61 6.24
CA CYS A 33 21.07 -10.31 7.36
C CYS A 33 20.31 -11.54 7.89
N LEU A 34 20.16 -12.61 7.09
CA LEU A 34 19.42 -13.84 7.42
C LEU A 34 19.71 -14.38 8.84
N PRO A 35 20.97 -14.50 9.29
CA PRO A 35 21.29 -15.04 10.62
C PRO A 35 20.83 -14.14 11.78
N ALA A 36 20.59 -12.86 11.53
CA ALA A 36 20.16 -11.88 12.51
C ALA A 36 18.64 -11.67 12.56
N ILE A 37 17.89 -12.23 11.60
CA ILE A 37 16.43 -12.11 11.52
C ILE A 37 15.77 -13.00 12.57
N ASP A 38 14.96 -12.40 13.44
CA ASP A 38 13.98 -13.13 14.24
C ASP A 38 12.67 -13.25 13.44
N GLN A 39 12.37 -14.46 12.97
CA GLN A 39 11.17 -14.76 12.17
C GLN A 39 9.86 -14.47 12.92
N GLN A 40 9.85 -14.48 14.25
CA GLN A 40 8.64 -14.17 15.03
C GLN A 40 8.32 -12.67 15.03
N ASN A 41 9.35 -11.83 14.92
CA ASN A 41 9.23 -10.39 14.90
C ASN A 41 9.20 -9.80 13.48
N LEU A 42 9.50 -10.60 12.46
CA LEU A 42 9.39 -10.22 11.06
C LEU A 42 7.92 -10.17 10.62
N ALA A 43 7.43 -8.98 10.29
CA ALA A 43 6.08 -8.80 9.76
C ALA A 43 5.98 -9.27 8.31
N TYR A 44 6.89 -8.79 7.45
CA TYR A 44 7.07 -9.20 6.06
C TYR A 44 8.39 -8.62 5.51
N VAL A 45 8.82 -9.08 4.34
CA VAL A 45 10.01 -8.58 3.63
C VAL A 45 9.59 -7.79 2.40
N GLN A 46 10.14 -6.58 2.26
CA GLN A 46 10.04 -5.77 1.05
C GLN A 46 11.22 -6.09 0.14
N TRP A 47 10.94 -6.78 -0.96
CA TRP A 47 11.92 -7.15 -1.97
C TRP A 47 11.82 -6.20 -3.16
N PHE A 48 12.85 -5.38 -3.36
CA PHE A 48 12.90 -4.46 -4.50
C PHE A 48 13.31 -5.23 -5.75
N ILE A 49 12.40 -5.32 -6.72
CA ILE A 49 12.65 -6.06 -7.94
C ILE A 49 13.72 -5.32 -8.76
N PRO A 50 14.84 -5.96 -9.15
CA PRO A 50 15.82 -5.37 -10.02
C PRO A 50 15.25 -5.19 -11.42
N SER A 51 15.41 -4.01 -12.04
CA SER A 51 14.91 -3.75 -13.41
C SER A 51 15.58 -4.62 -14.50
N ASN A 52 16.62 -5.39 -14.18
CA ASN A 52 17.39 -6.24 -15.10
C ASN A 52 17.72 -7.62 -14.51
N SER A 53 16.83 -8.23 -13.71
CA SER A 53 17.08 -9.59 -13.21
C SER A 53 16.97 -10.60 -14.36
N GLU A 54 18.09 -10.93 -15.01
CA GLU A 54 18.17 -12.06 -15.94
C GLU A 54 18.36 -13.41 -15.22
N ASP A 55 18.59 -13.37 -13.90
CA ASP A 55 19.02 -14.52 -13.11
C ASP A 55 17.94 -15.01 -12.13
N ASN A 56 17.72 -16.33 -12.16
CA ASN A 56 16.78 -17.07 -11.31
C ASN A 56 17.29 -17.25 -9.86
N GLU A 57 18.47 -16.73 -9.52
CA GLU A 57 19.12 -16.93 -8.21
C GLU A 57 18.34 -16.26 -7.06
N ASP A 58 17.58 -15.22 -7.36
CA ASP A 58 16.81 -14.47 -6.35
C ASP A 58 15.70 -15.34 -5.70
N ASN A 59 15.07 -16.24 -6.47
CA ASN A 59 14.02 -17.12 -5.96
C ASN A 59 14.55 -18.11 -4.91
N GLU A 60 15.75 -18.68 -5.12
CA GLU A 60 16.33 -19.67 -4.19
C GLU A 60 16.66 -19.04 -2.84
N VAL A 61 17.08 -17.77 -2.82
CA VAL A 61 17.36 -17.06 -1.57
C VAL A 61 16.05 -16.66 -0.87
N LEU A 62 15.05 -16.20 -1.62
CA LEU A 62 13.74 -15.86 -1.08
C LEU A 62 13.00 -17.08 -0.49
N GLN A 63 13.24 -18.28 -0.99
CA GLN A 63 12.74 -19.53 -0.40
C GLN A 63 13.25 -19.82 1.02
N GLN A 64 14.33 -19.18 1.45
CA GLN A 64 14.88 -19.37 2.81
C GLN A 64 14.15 -18.54 3.88
N ILE A 65 13.21 -17.68 3.49
CA ILE A 65 12.38 -16.88 4.39
C ILE A 65 10.97 -17.44 4.40
N GLU A 66 10.37 -17.62 5.59
CA GLU A 66 8.98 -18.07 5.72
C GLU A 66 7.96 -16.92 5.80
N ALA A 67 8.44 -15.70 6.08
CA ALA A 67 7.59 -14.52 6.19
C ALA A 67 6.91 -14.13 4.86
N PRO A 68 5.77 -13.42 4.93
CA PRO A 68 5.13 -12.84 3.75
C PRO A 68 6.08 -11.95 2.95
N LEU A 69 5.86 -11.87 1.65
CA LEU A 69 6.67 -11.06 0.73
C LEU A 69 5.85 -9.92 0.12
N ASP A 70 6.49 -8.76 0.06
CA ASP A 70 6.01 -7.55 -0.61
C ASP A 70 6.99 -7.18 -1.72
N LEU A 71 6.64 -7.49 -2.96
CA LEU A 71 7.46 -7.20 -4.14
C LEU A 71 7.27 -5.73 -4.52
N VAL A 72 8.34 -4.94 -4.44
CA VAL A 72 8.30 -3.51 -4.74
C VAL A 72 8.76 -3.26 -6.17
N LEU A 73 7.84 -2.78 -7.02
CA LEU A 73 8.17 -2.35 -8.38
C LEU A 73 8.62 -0.89 -8.39
N SER A 74 9.87 -0.62 -8.76
CA SER A 74 10.38 0.75 -8.86
C SER A 74 9.88 1.46 -10.12
N ASN A 75 9.85 0.77 -11.26
CA ASN A 75 9.33 1.30 -12.52
C ASN A 75 8.26 0.38 -13.12
N PRO A 76 6.99 0.48 -12.70
CA PRO A 76 5.95 -0.45 -13.13
C PRO A 76 5.61 -0.36 -14.62
N GLY A 77 6.01 0.70 -15.32
CA GLY A 77 5.85 0.79 -16.77
C GLY A 77 6.80 -0.12 -17.56
N VAL A 78 7.92 -0.53 -16.93
CA VAL A 78 9.00 -1.30 -17.55
C VAL A 78 9.20 -2.65 -16.87
N ASP A 79 9.24 -2.67 -15.54
CA ASP A 79 9.68 -3.80 -14.73
C ASP A 79 8.56 -4.82 -14.45
N PHE A 80 7.31 -4.49 -14.81
CA PHE A 80 6.18 -5.38 -14.52
C PHE A 80 6.33 -6.80 -15.07
N PRO A 81 6.97 -7.08 -16.24
CA PRO A 81 7.16 -8.46 -16.70
C PRO A 81 8.00 -9.31 -15.76
N CYS A 82 8.90 -8.72 -14.96
CA CYS A 82 9.70 -9.44 -13.97
C CYS A 82 8.84 -10.12 -12.89
N LEU A 83 7.57 -9.71 -12.71
CA LEU A 83 6.65 -10.39 -11.80
C LEU A 83 6.43 -11.87 -12.15
N TYR A 84 6.60 -12.26 -13.41
CA TYR A 84 6.50 -13.67 -13.81
C TYR A 84 7.52 -14.56 -13.11
N ASP A 85 8.71 -14.04 -12.84
CA ASP A 85 9.80 -14.80 -12.21
C ASP A 85 9.45 -15.15 -10.76
N TYR A 86 8.62 -14.34 -10.10
CA TYR A 86 8.21 -14.53 -8.71
C TYR A 86 6.84 -15.21 -8.56
N ALA A 87 6.17 -15.56 -9.66
CA ALA A 87 4.81 -16.10 -9.62
C ALA A 87 4.71 -17.41 -8.82
N ALA A 88 5.75 -18.25 -8.87
CA ALA A 88 5.78 -19.50 -8.11
C ALA A 88 5.76 -19.27 -6.58
N LEU A 89 6.26 -18.13 -6.10
CA LEU A 89 6.27 -17.81 -4.67
C LEU A 89 4.86 -17.54 -4.13
N ALA A 90 3.91 -17.13 -4.99
CA ALA A 90 2.53 -16.86 -4.60
C ALA A 90 1.78 -18.13 -4.16
N ASP A 91 2.20 -19.31 -4.63
CA ASP A 91 1.60 -20.59 -4.25
C ASP A 91 2.09 -21.09 -2.88
N GLU A 92 3.26 -20.61 -2.42
CA GLU A 92 3.91 -21.07 -1.20
C GLU A 92 3.57 -20.20 0.02
N ARG A 93 3.33 -18.90 -0.18
CA ARG A 93 3.14 -17.93 0.89
C ARG A 93 2.34 -16.70 0.43
N PRO A 94 1.82 -15.88 1.34
CA PRO A 94 1.17 -14.62 0.97
C PRO A 94 2.14 -13.70 0.22
N LEU A 95 1.76 -13.32 -1.00
CA LEU A 95 2.52 -12.45 -1.88
C LEU A 95 1.72 -11.18 -2.19
N ARG A 96 2.31 -10.03 -1.88
CA ARG A 96 1.81 -8.70 -2.20
C ARG A 96 2.76 -8.02 -3.18
N VAL A 97 2.23 -7.16 -4.04
CA VAL A 97 3.04 -6.30 -4.93
C VAL A 97 2.73 -4.85 -4.62
N SER A 98 3.76 -4.09 -4.23
CA SER A 98 3.70 -2.65 -4.06
C SER A 98 4.04 -1.95 -5.37
N ILE A 99 3.09 -1.14 -5.87
CA ILE A 99 3.14 -0.51 -7.18
C ILE A 99 2.94 1.00 -7.03
N PRO A 100 3.93 1.84 -7.39
CA PRO A 100 3.77 3.28 -7.38
C PRO A 100 2.82 3.73 -8.49
N VAL A 101 1.96 4.71 -8.19
CA VAL A 101 1.04 5.31 -9.17
C VAL A 101 1.81 6.29 -10.06
N VAL A 102 2.45 5.74 -11.09
CA VAL A 102 3.20 6.44 -12.14
C VAL A 102 2.74 5.96 -13.52
N PRO A 103 3.04 6.68 -14.62
CA PRO A 103 2.44 6.36 -15.92
C PRO A 103 2.67 4.89 -16.33
N GLY A 104 1.57 4.19 -16.66
CA GLY A 104 1.62 2.79 -17.08
C GLY A 104 1.51 1.76 -15.95
N PHE A 105 1.33 2.19 -14.69
CA PHE A 105 1.15 1.29 -13.56
C PHE A 105 -0.03 0.33 -13.73
N GLY A 106 -1.07 0.71 -14.48
CA GLY A 106 -2.27 -0.09 -14.66
C GLY A 106 -2.01 -1.44 -15.34
N LYS A 107 -0.96 -1.54 -16.17
CA LYS A 107 -0.52 -2.83 -16.74
C LYS A 107 0.08 -3.73 -15.67
N ALA A 108 0.91 -3.16 -14.79
CA ALA A 108 1.52 -3.87 -13.68
C ALA A 108 0.47 -4.41 -12.71
N VAL A 109 -0.54 -3.60 -12.38
CA VAL A 109 -1.65 -4.02 -11.51
C VAL A 109 -2.40 -5.20 -12.10
N LYS A 110 -2.77 -5.13 -13.39
CA LYS A 110 -3.51 -6.21 -14.06
C LYS A 110 -2.69 -7.50 -14.11
N LEU A 111 -1.38 -7.40 -14.36
CA LEU A 111 -0.50 -8.56 -14.33
C LEU A 111 -0.42 -9.16 -12.93
N ALA A 112 -0.12 -8.36 -11.90
CA ALA A 112 -0.04 -8.82 -10.52
C ALA A 112 -1.32 -9.55 -10.07
N VAL A 113 -2.49 -8.96 -10.35
CA VAL A 113 -3.78 -9.60 -10.07
C VAL A 113 -3.95 -10.92 -10.83
N SER A 114 -3.54 -11.00 -12.10
CA SER A 114 -3.59 -12.25 -12.88
C SER A 114 -2.64 -13.33 -12.38
N LEU A 115 -1.57 -12.93 -11.69
CA LEU A 115 -0.62 -13.81 -11.00
C LEU A 115 -1.04 -14.11 -9.55
N ASN A 116 -2.31 -13.87 -9.21
CA ASN A 116 -2.87 -14.10 -7.88
C ASN A 116 -2.16 -13.33 -6.74
N CYS A 117 -1.51 -12.20 -7.06
CA CYS A 117 -0.90 -11.35 -6.04
C CYS A 117 -1.90 -10.28 -5.55
N ALA A 118 -1.89 -10.02 -4.24
CA ALA A 118 -2.50 -8.80 -3.70
C ALA A 118 -1.71 -7.57 -4.17
N VAL A 119 -2.37 -6.42 -4.31
CA VAL A 119 -1.72 -5.20 -4.81
C VAL A 119 -1.87 -4.06 -3.81
N LYS A 120 -0.74 -3.49 -3.39
CA LYS A 120 -0.68 -2.21 -2.68
C LYS A 120 -0.34 -1.11 -3.67
N LEU A 121 -1.21 -0.11 -3.80
CA LEU A 121 -0.94 1.06 -4.64
C LEU A 121 -0.32 2.17 -3.78
N GLU A 122 0.88 2.63 -4.15
CA GLU A 122 1.48 3.80 -3.53
C GLU A 122 0.96 5.05 -4.23
N VAL A 123 -0.16 5.56 -3.72
CA VAL A 123 -0.83 6.73 -4.27
C VAL A 123 -0.27 7.98 -3.58
N ALA A 124 0.32 8.90 -4.35
CA ALA A 124 0.78 10.20 -3.86
C ALA A 124 -0.18 11.31 -4.35
N GLN A 125 0.30 12.27 -5.14
CA GLN A 125 -0.50 13.36 -5.72
C GLN A 125 -0.63 13.19 -7.24
N PRO A 126 -1.42 12.22 -7.73
CA PRO A 126 -1.53 11.93 -9.16
C PRO A 126 -2.10 13.12 -9.94
N ASP A 127 -1.57 13.37 -11.13
CA ASP A 127 -2.14 14.35 -12.06
C ASP A 127 -3.45 13.83 -12.69
N SER A 128 -4.05 14.60 -13.59
CA SER A 128 -5.31 14.23 -14.24
C SER A 128 -5.22 12.96 -15.10
N ALA A 129 -4.07 12.69 -15.72
CA ALA A 129 -3.88 11.50 -16.54
C ALA A 129 -3.74 10.25 -15.67
N LEU A 130 -2.94 10.33 -14.61
CA LEU A 130 -2.81 9.26 -13.62
C LEU A 130 -4.12 9.01 -12.87
N MET A 131 -4.90 10.06 -12.58
CA MET A 131 -6.23 9.91 -11.99
C MET A 131 -7.19 9.17 -12.92
N ALA A 132 -7.12 9.40 -14.23
CA ALA A 132 -7.93 8.67 -15.20
C ALA A 132 -7.55 7.19 -15.23
N GLU A 133 -6.24 6.88 -15.25
CA GLU A 133 -5.74 5.50 -15.18
C GLU A 133 -6.14 4.82 -13.86
N LEU A 134 -6.06 5.52 -12.72
CA LEU A 134 -6.51 5.03 -11.41
C LEU A 134 -8.01 4.72 -11.39
N ALA A 135 -8.82 5.56 -12.02
CA ALA A 135 -10.26 5.31 -12.16
C ALA A 135 -10.55 4.07 -13.02
N GLU A 136 -9.75 3.81 -14.07
CA GLU A 136 -9.87 2.59 -14.87
C GLU A 136 -9.52 1.34 -14.06
N ILE A 137 -8.47 1.37 -13.25
CA ILE A 137 -8.10 0.25 -12.37
C ILE A 137 -9.14 0.02 -11.28
N MET A 138 -9.72 1.09 -10.73
CA MET A 138 -10.84 0.95 -9.78
C MET A 138 -12.05 0.28 -10.43
N ARG A 139 -12.43 0.66 -11.66
CA ARG A 139 -13.53 -0.03 -12.38
C ARG A 139 -13.19 -1.48 -12.70
N PHE A 140 -11.94 -1.75 -13.08
CA PHE A 140 -11.46 -3.12 -13.24
C PHE A 140 -11.63 -3.92 -11.94
N TYR A 141 -11.23 -3.36 -10.80
CA TYR A 141 -11.39 -4.00 -9.50
C TYR A 141 -12.87 -4.29 -9.14
N LEU A 142 -13.75 -3.29 -9.32
CA LEU A 142 -15.13 -3.39 -8.87
C LEU A 142 -16.01 -4.27 -9.78
N TYR A 143 -15.76 -4.28 -11.09
CA TYR A 143 -16.71 -4.84 -12.06
C TYR A 143 -16.17 -6.02 -12.87
N GLN A 144 -14.86 -6.26 -12.88
CA GLN A 144 -14.31 -7.41 -13.60
C GLN A 144 -14.47 -8.68 -12.77
N ALA A 145 -15.42 -9.54 -13.16
CA ALA A 145 -15.76 -10.76 -12.44
C ALA A 145 -14.60 -11.77 -12.23
N THR A 146 -13.52 -11.64 -13.00
CA THR A 146 -12.32 -12.51 -12.88
C THR A 146 -11.31 -12.00 -11.84
N VAL A 147 -11.53 -10.83 -11.24
CA VAL A 147 -10.65 -10.28 -10.21
C VAL A 147 -11.03 -10.87 -8.86
N THR A 148 -10.12 -11.66 -8.30
CA THR A 148 -10.28 -12.27 -6.97
C THR A 148 -9.34 -11.67 -5.93
N GLN A 149 -8.26 -11.03 -6.40
CA GLN A 149 -7.24 -10.44 -5.53
C GLN A 149 -7.62 -9.04 -5.05
N THR A 150 -7.11 -8.69 -3.88
CA THR A 150 -7.32 -7.37 -3.31
C THR A 150 -6.42 -6.35 -3.99
N ILE A 151 -7.00 -5.19 -4.32
CA ILE A 151 -6.23 -3.96 -4.53
C ILE A 151 -6.46 -3.13 -3.28
N GLU A 152 -5.51 -3.17 -2.34
CA GLU A 152 -5.68 -2.77 -0.94
C GLU A 152 -6.25 -1.36 -0.80
N PHE A 153 -5.76 -0.41 -1.61
CA PHE A 153 -6.28 0.95 -1.62
C PHE A 153 -7.79 1.02 -1.86
N PHE A 154 -8.30 0.30 -2.86
CA PHE A 154 -9.74 0.27 -3.15
C PHE A 154 -10.50 -0.64 -2.18
N HIS A 155 -9.96 -1.81 -1.89
CA HIS A 155 -10.59 -2.81 -1.03
C HIS A 155 -10.83 -2.27 0.39
N SER A 156 -9.82 -1.65 1.00
CA SER A 156 -9.90 -1.12 2.36
C SER A 156 -10.82 0.10 2.45
N LEU A 157 -10.79 1.01 1.47
CA LEU A 157 -11.73 2.14 1.40
C LEU A 157 -13.18 1.66 1.19
N LEU A 158 -13.40 0.72 0.28
CA LEU A 158 -14.72 0.12 0.03
C LEU A 158 -15.25 -0.53 1.32
N GLY A 159 -14.42 -1.33 2.00
CA GLY A 159 -14.76 -1.95 3.28
C GLY A 159 -15.06 -0.93 4.37
N GLY A 160 -14.27 0.14 4.45
CA GLY A 160 -14.48 1.26 5.38
C GLY A 160 -15.81 1.96 5.17
N PHE A 161 -16.17 2.28 3.91
CA PHE A 161 -17.47 2.85 3.59
C PHE A 161 -18.63 1.89 3.85
N PHE A 162 -18.46 0.61 3.53
CA PHE A 162 -19.46 -0.42 3.74
C PHE A 162 -19.79 -0.63 5.23
N ARG A 163 -18.75 -0.74 6.07
CA ARG A 163 -18.87 -0.95 7.51
C ARG A 163 -19.08 0.34 8.31
N GLN A 164 -18.88 1.49 7.68
CA GLN A 164 -18.86 2.80 8.35
C GLN A 164 -17.78 2.86 9.45
N GLU A 165 -16.65 2.20 9.20
CA GLU A 165 -15.49 2.15 10.11
C GLU A 165 -14.52 3.30 9.84
N PRO A 166 -13.84 3.83 10.87
CA PRO A 166 -12.94 4.97 10.75
C PRO A 166 -11.54 4.56 10.26
N ILE A 167 -11.45 3.69 9.24
CA ILE A 167 -10.14 3.36 8.65
C ILE A 167 -9.65 4.54 7.80
N THR A 168 -8.39 4.93 8.02
CA THR A 168 -7.83 6.13 7.40
C THR A 168 -6.83 5.78 6.31
N LEU A 169 -6.59 6.67 5.35
CA LEU A 169 -5.60 6.45 4.31
C LEU A 169 -4.19 6.29 4.87
N TRP A 170 -3.88 6.93 5.99
CA TRP A 170 -2.60 6.75 6.68
C TRP A 170 -2.44 5.32 7.15
N GLU A 171 -3.50 4.69 7.68
CA GLU A 171 -3.48 3.28 8.06
C GLU A 171 -3.41 2.35 6.84
N ILE A 172 -4.22 2.61 5.81
CA ILE A 172 -4.26 1.81 4.58
C ILE A 172 -2.91 1.81 3.87
N GLN A 173 -2.19 2.92 3.89
CA GLN A 173 -0.89 3.06 3.24
C GLN A 173 0.29 2.62 4.11
N GLU A 174 0.02 2.16 5.35
CA GLU A 174 1.03 1.82 6.35
C GLU A 174 1.94 3.02 6.70
N GLU A 175 1.36 4.23 6.68
CA GLU A 175 2.02 5.51 6.94
C GLU A 175 1.52 6.19 8.23
N ASN A 176 0.74 5.49 9.07
CA ASN A 176 0.29 6.05 10.33
C ASN A 176 1.44 6.06 11.36
N PRO A 177 1.91 7.24 11.83
CA PRO A 177 3.01 7.36 12.78
C PRO A 177 2.62 6.96 14.21
N VAL A 178 1.46 6.39 14.49
CA VAL A 178 1.21 5.71 15.77
C VAL A 178 1.70 4.27 15.72
N TYR A 179 1.72 3.65 14.53
CA TYR A 179 1.95 2.21 14.38
C TYR A 179 3.09 1.85 13.44
N ALA A 180 3.48 2.73 12.52
CA ALA A 180 4.53 2.50 11.54
C ALA A 180 5.66 3.53 11.66
N ARG A 181 6.91 3.08 11.55
CA ARG A 181 8.11 3.90 11.48
C ARG A 181 8.93 3.49 10.28
N TYR A 182 9.45 4.44 9.53
CA TYR A 182 10.40 4.18 8.47
C TYR A 182 11.79 4.65 8.90
N VAL A 183 12.77 3.76 8.90
CA VAL A 183 14.14 4.08 9.35
C VAL A 183 15.04 4.24 8.13
N THR A 184 15.62 5.41 7.90
CA THR A 184 16.48 5.64 6.74
C THR A 184 17.81 4.87 6.84
N GLU A 185 18.59 4.84 5.76
CA GLU A 185 19.97 4.33 5.79
C GLU A 185 20.87 5.08 6.79
N GLN A 186 20.51 6.33 7.10
CA GLN A 186 21.19 7.18 8.08
C GLN A 186 20.67 6.99 9.52
N GLU A 187 19.87 5.95 9.77
CA GLU A 187 19.25 5.65 11.07
C GLU A 187 18.25 6.72 11.55
N GLU A 188 17.70 7.52 10.63
CA GLU A 188 16.69 8.53 10.97
C GLU A 188 15.28 7.94 10.89
N GLU A 189 14.46 8.14 11.92
CA GLU A 189 13.05 7.77 11.91
C GLU A 189 12.21 8.84 11.21
N ILE A 190 11.52 8.44 10.14
CA ILE A 190 10.55 9.23 9.39
C ILE A 190 9.24 8.46 9.25
N ILE A 191 8.22 9.09 8.66
CA ILE A 191 6.89 8.49 8.48
C ILE A 191 6.91 7.43 7.38
N SER A 192 7.38 7.81 6.20
CA SER A 192 7.62 6.93 5.06
C SER A 192 8.63 7.57 4.09
N SER A 193 9.02 6.85 3.04
CA SER A 193 9.97 7.33 2.03
C SER A 193 9.57 8.68 1.38
N ARG A 194 8.26 9.00 1.29
CA ARG A 194 7.76 10.28 0.73
C ARG A 194 7.77 11.45 1.71
N PHE A 195 8.13 11.22 2.97
CA PHE A 195 8.19 12.21 4.05
C PHE A 195 9.62 12.58 4.43
N SER A 196 10.53 12.65 3.45
CA SER A 196 11.92 13.06 3.70
C SER A 196 11.97 14.40 4.44
N GLY A 197 12.62 14.40 5.61
CA GLY A 197 12.77 15.56 6.48
C GLY A 197 11.56 15.87 7.40
N ALA A 198 10.49 15.08 7.38
CA ALA A 198 9.38 15.22 8.32
C ALA A 198 9.51 14.22 9.48
N SER A 199 9.51 14.74 10.72
CA SER A 199 9.52 13.92 11.92
C SER A 199 8.15 13.25 12.14
N PRO A 200 8.10 11.99 12.59
CA PRO A 200 6.84 11.28 12.88
C PRO A 200 6.12 11.82 14.11
N GLU A 201 6.79 12.57 14.99
CA GLU A 201 6.19 13.09 16.23
C GLU A 201 5.10 14.13 15.94
N PHE A 202 3.88 13.84 16.42
CA PHE A 202 2.70 14.71 16.32
C PHE A 202 2.32 15.13 14.89
N PHE A 203 2.80 14.42 13.88
CA PHE A 203 2.63 14.84 12.49
C PHE A 203 1.16 14.84 12.08
N GLU A 204 0.44 13.73 12.27
CA GLU A 204 -0.94 13.59 11.78
C GLU A 204 -1.90 14.59 12.43
N ASP A 205 -1.94 14.65 13.76
CA ASP A 205 -2.84 15.54 14.51
C ASP A 205 -2.59 17.01 14.15
N ARG A 206 -1.32 17.45 14.19
CA ARG A 206 -0.97 18.84 13.88
C ARG A 206 -1.20 19.17 12.41
N PHE A 207 -0.89 18.24 11.51
CA PHE A 207 -1.06 18.44 10.08
C PHE A 207 -2.54 18.60 9.72
N GLN A 208 -3.41 17.76 10.28
CA GLN A 208 -4.85 17.87 10.08
C GLN A 208 -5.41 19.18 10.65
N GLU A 209 -5.02 19.54 11.88
CA GLU A 209 -5.42 20.80 12.52
C GLU A 209 -5.01 22.02 11.67
N GLU A 210 -3.77 22.04 11.15
CA GLU A 210 -3.28 23.10 10.27
C GLU A 210 -4.09 23.20 8.97
N LEU A 211 -4.46 22.07 8.36
CA LEU A 211 -5.26 22.05 7.13
C LEU A 211 -6.68 22.59 7.36
N ILE A 212 -7.29 22.26 8.51
CA ILE A 212 -8.62 22.74 8.89
C ILE A 212 -8.56 24.23 9.24
N ALA A 213 -7.58 24.65 10.04
CA ALA A 213 -7.39 26.04 10.46
C ALA A 213 -7.09 26.96 9.25
N GLY A 214 -6.40 26.44 8.24
CA GLY A 214 -6.14 27.14 6.99
C GLY A 214 -7.38 27.37 6.11
N GLN A 215 -8.57 26.89 6.51
CA GLN A 215 -9.82 26.94 5.73
C GLN A 215 -9.67 26.41 4.29
N ALA A 216 -8.74 25.48 4.09
CA ALA A 216 -8.49 24.87 2.79
C ALA A 216 -9.64 23.92 2.41
N GLU A 217 -9.59 23.38 1.18
CA GLU A 217 -10.57 22.43 0.62
C GLU A 217 -10.99 21.29 1.59
N CYS A 218 -10.11 20.90 2.51
CA CYS A 218 -10.34 19.84 3.49
C CYS A 218 -11.38 20.19 4.57
N CYS A 219 -11.59 21.47 4.90
CA CYS A 219 -12.45 21.87 6.03
C CYS A 219 -13.94 21.54 5.83
N GLN A 220 -14.37 21.40 4.58
CA GLN A 220 -15.74 21.08 4.17
C GLN A 220 -15.80 19.78 3.36
N CYS A 221 -14.75 18.95 3.42
CA CYS A 221 -14.69 17.72 2.63
C CYS A 221 -15.41 16.58 3.34
N ASP A 222 -16.43 16.00 2.70
CA ASP A 222 -17.18 14.84 3.20
C ASP A 222 -16.30 13.61 3.47
N PHE A 223 -15.12 13.54 2.85
CA PHE A 223 -14.18 12.44 2.97
C PHE A 223 -13.02 12.72 3.93
N LEU A 224 -13.10 13.80 4.73
CA LEU A 224 -12.03 14.18 5.66
C LEU A 224 -11.73 13.06 6.67
N ALA A 225 -12.74 12.32 7.13
CA ALA A 225 -12.57 11.24 8.10
C ALA A 225 -11.69 10.10 7.57
N GLN A 226 -11.85 9.72 6.29
CA GLN A 226 -11.05 8.66 5.67
C GLN A 226 -9.71 9.19 5.12
N CYS A 227 -9.68 10.40 4.59
CA CYS A 227 -8.49 10.95 3.94
C CYS A 227 -7.51 11.58 4.94
N GLN A 228 -8.00 12.28 5.97
CA GLN A 228 -7.21 13.04 6.95
C GLN A 228 -6.10 13.91 6.32
N GLY A 229 -6.36 14.46 5.14
CA GLY A 229 -5.40 15.31 4.44
C GLY A 229 -4.23 14.57 3.77
N TYR A 230 -4.26 13.24 3.67
CA TYR A 230 -3.21 12.42 3.04
C TYR A 230 -2.71 12.94 1.69
N PHE A 231 -3.63 13.40 0.83
CA PHE A 231 -3.35 13.95 -0.49
C PHE A 231 -2.87 15.41 -0.50
N LYS A 232 -2.81 16.09 0.64
CA LYS A 232 -2.28 17.46 0.78
C LYS A 232 -0.80 17.50 1.10
N TRP A 233 -0.12 16.34 1.01
CA TRP A 233 1.33 16.23 1.10
C TRP A 233 1.92 15.67 -0.21
N PRO A 234 3.05 16.21 -0.70
CA PRO A 234 3.78 17.36 -0.15
C PRO A 234 3.17 18.73 -0.51
N ASP A 235 2.43 18.82 -1.62
CA ASP A 235 1.81 20.09 -2.02
C ASP A 235 0.43 20.28 -1.37
N ARG A 236 0.33 21.24 -0.45
CA ARG A 236 -0.93 21.60 0.21
C ARG A 236 -1.97 22.19 -0.75
N ASN A 237 -1.57 22.66 -1.93
CA ASN A 237 -2.46 23.23 -2.94
C ASN A 237 -2.98 22.20 -3.95
N TYR A 238 -2.58 20.92 -3.84
CA TYR A 238 -3.06 19.85 -4.71
C TYR A 238 -4.59 19.79 -4.72
N ARG A 239 -5.21 19.78 -5.91
CA ARG A 239 -6.67 19.77 -6.05
C ARG A 239 -7.23 18.36 -5.93
N CYS A 240 -8.09 18.12 -4.94
CA CYS A 240 -8.60 16.77 -4.66
C CYS A 240 -9.84 16.38 -5.51
N ASP A 241 -10.17 17.10 -6.58
CA ASP A 241 -11.36 16.83 -7.41
C ASP A 241 -11.40 15.38 -7.94
N GLY A 242 -10.26 14.90 -8.48
CA GLY A 242 -10.12 13.52 -8.95
C GLY A 242 -10.25 12.50 -7.82
N VAL A 243 -9.58 12.76 -6.70
CA VAL A 243 -9.63 11.89 -5.50
C VAL A 243 -11.05 11.77 -4.97
N LYS A 244 -11.76 12.89 -4.83
CA LYS A 244 -13.16 12.92 -4.39
C LYS A 244 -14.06 12.10 -5.30
N THR A 245 -13.79 12.11 -6.61
CA THR A 245 -14.52 11.32 -7.59
C THR A 245 -14.31 9.81 -7.36
N ILE A 246 -13.07 9.36 -7.12
CA ILE A 246 -12.77 7.96 -6.75
C ILE A 246 -13.49 7.56 -5.47
N PHE A 247 -13.38 8.39 -4.43
CA PHE A 247 -13.99 8.12 -3.12
C PHE A 247 -15.52 8.03 -3.21
N GLN A 248 -16.14 8.91 -4.00
CA GLN A 248 -17.57 8.87 -4.27
C GLN A 248 -17.96 7.56 -4.94
N MET A 249 -17.25 7.12 -5.98
CA MET A 249 -17.56 5.87 -6.67
C MET A 249 -17.43 4.64 -5.75
N LEU A 250 -16.43 4.62 -4.87
CA LEU A 250 -16.28 3.55 -3.87
C LEU A 250 -17.41 3.58 -2.83
N ARG A 251 -17.81 4.76 -2.37
CA ARG A 251 -18.94 4.93 -1.44
C ARG A 251 -20.26 4.47 -2.07
N ASP A 252 -20.48 4.80 -3.34
CA ASP A 252 -21.67 4.39 -4.08
C ASP A 252 -21.71 2.87 -4.28
N ALA A 253 -20.57 2.26 -4.66
CA ALA A 253 -20.44 0.81 -4.79
C ALA A 253 -20.66 0.07 -3.45
N ALA A 254 -20.17 0.62 -2.33
CA ALA A 254 -20.42 0.07 -1.00
C ALA A 254 -21.92 0.12 -0.63
N LEU A 255 -22.62 1.21 -1.00
CA LEU A 255 -24.06 1.35 -0.75
C LEU A 255 -24.88 0.39 -1.61
N GLU A 256 -24.53 0.23 -2.88
CA GLU A 256 -25.14 -0.75 -3.79
C GLU A 256 -25.02 -2.17 -3.23
N LEU A 257 -23.79 -2.58 -2.86
CA LEU A 257 -23.54 -3.89 -2.26
C LEU A 257 -24.37 -4.12 -0.99
N LYS A 258 -24.51 -3.09 -0.14
CA LYS A 258 -25.32 -3.18 1.09
C LYS A 258 -26.80 -3.39 0.78
N ASN A 259 -27.33 -2.68 -0.23
CA ASN A 259 -28.73 -2.82 -0.64
C ASN A 259 -29.00 -4.19 -1.28
N ASP A 260 -28.06 -4.71 -2.06
CA ASP A 260 -28.16 -6.04 -2.68
C ASP A 260 -28.20 -7.14 -1.63
N LEU A 261 -27.35 -7.05 -0.59
CA LEU A 261 -27.35 -8.00 0.53
C LEU A 261 -28.67 -7.98 1.30
N VAL A 262 -29.22 -6.80 1.61
CA VAL A 262 -30.52 -6.67 2.28
C VAL A 262 -31.65 -7.25 1.42
N THR A 263 -31.61 -7.03 0.11
CA THR A 263 -32.62 -7.55 -0.83
C THR A 263 -32.55 -9.07 -0.95
N HIS A 264 -31.33 -9.62 -0.98
CA HIS A 264 -31.11 -11.07 -0.99
C HIS A 264 -31.60 -11.72 0.31
N ASP A 265 -31.31 -11.13 1.47
CA ASP A 265 -31.76 -11.64 2.77
C ASP A 265 -33.29 -11.57 2.92
N ALA A 266 -33.93 -10.50 2.42
CA ALA A 266 -35.39 -10.37 2.42
C ALA A 266 -36.09 -11.34 1.44
N GLY A 267 -35.40 -11.79 0.39
CA GLY A 267 -35.91 -12.80 -0.55
C GLY A 267 -35.81 -14.25 -0.05
N LEU A 268 -35.18 -14.46 1.11
CA LEU A 268 -34.98 -15.77 1.74
C LEU A 268 -35.87 -16.00 2.99
N GLU A 269 -36.81 -15.10 3.30
CA GLU A 269 -37.83 -15.36 4.32
C GLU A 269 -38.84 -16.43 3.80
N PRO A 270 -39.01 -17.57 4.52
CA PRO A 270 -39.85 -18.70 4.10
C PRO A 270 -41.36 -18.44 4.18
#